data_AF-A0A7C5S4R8-F1
#
_entry.id   AF-A0A7C5S4R8-F1
#
_cell.length_a   1.000
_cell.length_b   1.000
_cell.length_c   1.000
_cell.angle_alpha   90.00
_cell.angle_beta   90.00
_cell.angle_gamma   90.00
#
_symmetry.space_group_name_H-M   'P 1'
#
loop_
_entity.id
_entity.type
_entity.pdbx_description
1 polymer ?
#
loop_
_entity_poly.entity_id
_entity_poly.type
_entity_poly.pdbx_seq_one_letter_code
_entity_poly.pdbx_strand_id
1 'polypeptide(L)'
;DIEKYQYLILGTSAWGIGDMHRDWEMFIDDLAEINFEGKKVALFGLGDQKLYPESFADGMGTIYCRLPDKSVVVGSWPLDGYEFYFSSAEKDGKFVGLAIDDDTQPDLTEDRVKKWAVMLKKEFSLK
;
A
#
# COMPACT_ATOMS: atom_id res chain seq x y z
N ASP A 1 2.29 -15.18 -12.59
CA ASP A 1 0.86 -15.27 -12.23
C ASP A 1 0.11 -13.93 -12.22
N ILE A 2 0.69 -12.87 -11.67
CA ILE A 2 0.08 -11.52 -11.60
C ILE A 2 -0.46 -11.02 -12.95
N GLU A 3 0.25 -11.29 -14.05
CA GLU A 3 -0.14 -10.87 -15.40
C GLU A 3 -1.54 -11.33 -15.84
N LYS A 4 -2.04 -12.42 -15.27
CA LYS A 4 -3.37 -12.99 -15.58
C LYS A 4 -4.53 -12.11 -15.10
N TYR A 5 -4.28 -11.11 -14.25
CA TYR A 5 -5.30 -10.30 -13.60
C TYR A 5 -5.21 -8.84 -14.03
N GLN A 6 -6.37 -8.21 -14.27
CA GLN A 6 -6.47 -6.77 -14.56
C GLN A 6 -6.59 -5.91 -13.31
N TYR A 7 -7.02 -6.50 -12.19
CA TYR A 7 -7.15 -5.83 -10.91
C TYR A 7 -6.27 -6.56 -9.90
N LEU A 8 -5.38 -5.82 -9.27
CA LEU A 8 -4.41 -6.34 -8.32
C LEU A 8 -4.54 -5.59 -7.01
N ILE A 9 -4.45 -6.32 -5.90
CA ILE A 9 -4.31 -5.75 -4.56
C ILE A 9 -3.01 -6.32 -3.99
N LEU A 10 -2.01 -5.47 -3.78
CA LEU A 10 -0.69 -5.87 -3.29
C LEU A 10 -0.53 -5.40 -1.84
N GLY A 11 -0.23 -6.36 -0.96
CA GLY A 11 -0.13 -6.13 0.48
C GLY A 11 1.27 -6.39 1.00
N THR A 12 1.75 -5.56 1.91
CA THR A 12 3.05 -5.77 2.57
C THR A 12 3.06 -5.25 4.00
N SER A 13 4.07 -5.66 4.76
CA SER A 13 4.41 -5.10 6.08
C SER A 13 5.76 -4.41 6.00
N ALA A 14 5.95 -3.35 6.79
CA ALA A 14 7.28 -2.78 7.04
C ALA A 14 7.95 -3.55 8.18
N TRP A 15 9.21 -3.95 7.99
CA TRP A 15 10.02 -4.65 8.99
C TRP A 15 11.17 -3.76 9.45
N GLY A 16 11.52 -3.80 10.73
CA GLY A 16 12.60 -2.97 11.27
C GLY A 16 12.37 -1.48 10.98
N ILE A 17 13.40 -0.79 10.47
CA ILE A 17 13.37 0.65 10.17
C ILE A 17 12.97 0.86 8.69
N GLY A 18 11.79 0.36 8.33
CA GLY A 18 11.22 0.54 6.98
C GLY A 18 11.69 -0.47 5.93
N ASP A 19 12.35 -1.55 6.35
CA ASP A 19 12.75 -2.62 5.44
C ASP A 19 11.52 -3.34 4.87
N MET A 20 11.70 -3.86 3.66
CA MET A 20 10.68 -4.63 2.98
C MET A 20 10.60 -6.04 3.57
N HIS A 21 9.40 -6.62 3.61
CA HIS A 21 9.25 -8.03 3.96
C HIS A 21 10.08 -8.91 3.00
N ARG A 22 10.80 -9.92 3.51
CA ARG A 22 11.76 -10.74 2.75
C ARG A 22 11.21 -11.33 1.45
N ASP A 23 9.98 -11.85 1.47
CA ASP A 23 9.38 -12.42 0.24
C ASP A 23 9.13 -11.36 -0.84
N TRP A 24 8.86 -10.11 -0.42
CA TRP A 24 8.78 -8.99 -1.34
C TRP A 24 10.16 -8.63 -1.89
N GLU A 25 11.22 -8.63 -1.07
CA GLU A 25 12.59 -8.39 -1.57
C GLU A 25 12.97 -9.37 -2.69
N MET A 26 12.54 -10.63 -2.59
CA MET A 26 12.79 -11.63 -3.62
C MET A 26 11.99 -11.43 -4.90
N PHE A 27 10.87 -10.70 -4.85
CA PHE A 27 9.94 -10.51 -5.97
C PHE A 27 9.93 -9.10 -6.55
N ILE A 28 10.51 -8.12 -5.84
CA ILE A 28 10.37 -6.70 -6.18
C ILE A 28 10.97 -6.36 -7.55
N ASP A 29 12.05 -7.02 -7.95
CA ASP A 29 12.67 -6.81 -9.25
C ASP A 29 11.84 -7.43 -10.39
N ASP A 30 11.27 -8.62 -10.18
CA ASP A 30 10.33 -9.22 -11.13
C ASP A 30 9.08 -8.33 -11.30
N LEU A 31 8.60 -7.70 -10.21
CA LEU A 31 7.47 -6.77 -10.26
C LEU A 31 7.75 -5.60 -11.24
N ALA A 32 8.99 -5.12 -11.32
CA ALA A 32 9.35 -4.03 -12.23
C ALA A 32 9.35 -4.42 -13.71
N GLU A 33 9.44 -5.71 -14.02
CA GLU A 33 9.46 -6.23 -15.38
C GLU A 33 8.06 -6.56 -15.93
N ILE A 34 7.04 -6.61 -15.06
CA ILE A 34 5.66 -6.93 -15.43
C ILE A 34 5.04 -5.81 -16.27
N ASN A 35 4.29 -6.18 -17.32
CA ASN A 35 3.46 -5.23 -18.06
C ASN A 35 2.17 -4.88 -17.28
N PHE A 36 2.05 -3.62 -16.86
CA PHE A 36 0.87 -3.09 -16.17
C PHE A 36 -0.13 -2.36 -17.08
N GLU A 37 0.08 -2.37 -18.40
CA GLU A 37 -0.83 -1.72 -19.34
C GLU A 37 -2.28 -2.22 -19.17
N GLY A 38 -3.20 -1.28 -18.95
CA GLY A 38 -4.62 -1.57 -18.72
C GLY A 38 -4.94 -2.22 -17.38
N LYS A 39 -3.96 -2.42 -16.49
CA LYS A 39 -4.17 -2.92 -15.13
C LYS A 39 -4.49 -1.78 -14.17
N LYS A 40 -5.14 -2.12 -13.05
CA LYS A 40 -5.29 -1.25 -11.87
C LYS A 40 -4.72 -1.96 -10.66
N VAL A 41 -3.91 -1.25 -9.88
CA VAL A 41 -3.19 -1.79 -8.72
C VAL A 41 -3.60 -1.00 -7.49
N ALA A 42 -4.13 -1.67 -6.48
CA ALA A 42 -4.34 -1.11 -5.17
C ALA A 42 -3.26 -1.63 -4.21
N LEU A 43 -2.82 -0.78 -3.29
CA LEU A 43 -1.79 -1.13 -2.32
C LEU A 43 -2.34 -1.08 -0.90
N PHE A 44 -1.87 -1.97 -0.03
CA PHE A 44 -2.02 -1.78 1.41
C PHE A 44 -0.73 -2.13 2.15
N GLY A 45 -0.48 -1.41 3.24
CA GLY A 45 0.73 -1.52 4.05
C GLY A 45 0.40 -1.64 5.53
N LEU A 46 1.10 -2.54 6.23
CA LEU A 46 1.10 -2.60 7.68
C LEU A 46 2.32 -1.86 8.24
N GLY A 47 2.15 -1.17 9.37
CA GLY A 47 3.24 -0.57 10.13
C GLY A 47 2.81 -0.20 11.55
N ASP A 48 3.78 0.20 12.37
CA ASP A 48 3.57 0.70 13.73
C ASP A 48 4.02 2.17 13.78
N GLN A 49 3.06 3.09 13.84
CA GLN A 49 3.33 4.53 13.80
C GLN A 49 3.99 5.04 15.08
N LYS A 50 3.89 4.32 16.21
CA LYS A 50 4.50 4.72 17.48
C LYS A 50 5.91 4.20 17.63
N LEU A 51 6.16 2.97 17.21
CA LEU A 51 7.49 2.37 17.30
C LEU A 51 8.40 2.82 16.14
N TYR A 52 7.83 3.02 14.96
CA TYR A 52 8.57 3.43 13.75
C TYR A 52 7.95 4.67 13.07
N PRO A 53 7.82 5.81 13.77
CA PRO A 53 7.21 7.02 13.23
C PRO A 53 7.97 7.61 12.05
N GLU A 54 9.26 7.31 11.90
CA GLU A 54 10.11 7.81 10.81
C GLU A 54 10.10 6.92 9.57
N SER A 55 9.40 5.78 9.60
CA SER A 55 9.34 4.83 8.49
C SER A 55 7.98 4.13 8.42
N PHE A 56 6.91 4.86 8.77
CA PHE A 56 5.59 4.26 8.93
C PHE A 56 5.06 3.73 7.59
N ALA A 57 4.72 2.44 7.54
CA ALA A 57 4.22 1.73 6.35
C ALA A 57 5.16 1.81 5.11
N ASP A 58 6.48 1.97 5.31
CA ASP A 58 7.43 2.17 4.22
C ASP A 58 7.53 1.01 3.21
N GLY A 59 7.25 -0.22 3.62
CA GLY A 59 7.16 -1.35 2.69
C GLY A 59 6.19 -1.06 1.53
N MET A 60 5.07 -0.38 1.79
CA MET A 60 4.09 0.02 0.76
C MET A 60 4.67 1.10 -0.15
N GLY A 61 5.43 2.04 0.40
CA GLY A 61 6.15 3.06 -0.38
C GLY A 61 7.16 2.44 -1.34
N THR A 62 7.90 1.44 -0.89
CA THR A 62 8.86 0.71 -1.73
C THR A 62 8.18 -0.03 -2.88
N ILE A 63 7.07 -0.73 -2.64
CA ILE A 63 6.27 -1.36 -3.72
C ILE A 63 5.80 -0.29 -4.70
N TYR A 64 5.20 0.79 -4.20
CA TYR A 64 4.75 1.89 -5.04
C TYR A 64 5.89 2.41 -5.92
N CYS A 65 7.05 2.68 -5.35
CA CYS A 65 8.25 3.17 -6.04
C CYS A 65 8.77 2.19 -7.09
N ARG A 66 8.61 0.88 -6.91
CA ARG A 66 9.09 -0.11 -7.88
C ARG A 66 8.16 -0.35 -9.07
N LEU A 67 6.87 -0.04 -8.96
CA LEU A 67 5.94 -0.15 -10.11
C LEU A 67 6.44 0.66 -11.32
N PRO A 68 6.47 0.11 -12.54
CA PRO A 68 7.00 0.83 -13.70
C PRO A 68 6.13 2.02 -14.12
N ASP A 69 4.84 1.97 -13.81
CA ASP A 69 3.88 3.04 -14.05
C ASP A 69 3.12 3.33 -12.74
N LYS A 70 3.07 4.60 -12.31
CA LYS A 70 2.32 5.00 -11.11
C LYS A 70 0.86 5.31 -11.41
N SER A 71 0.52 5.56 -12.67
CA SER A 71 -0.85 5.94 -13.08
C SER A 71 -1.86 4.80 -12.94
N VAL A 72 -1.37 3.55 -12.88
CA VAL A 72 -2.18 2.36 -12.62
C VAL A 72 -2.59 2.23 -11.15
N VAL A 73 -1.99 3.01 -10.25
CA VAL A 73 -2.24 2.90 -8.81
C VAL A 73 -3.56 3.59 -8.47
N VAL A 74 -4.40 2.88 -7.73
CA VAL A 74 -5.71 3.34 -7.24
C VAL A 74 -5.82 3.08 -5.74
N GLY A 75 -6.82 3.67 -5.08
CA GLY A 75 -7.09 3.43 -3.67
C GLY A 75 -6.22 4.25 -2.72
N SER A 76 -5.82 5.47 -3.10
CA SER A 76 -5.11 6.37 -2.18
C SER A 76 -5.91 6.60 -0.90
N TRP A 77 -5.22 6.73 0.24
CA TRP A 77 -5.85 6.81 1.55
C TRP A 77 -5.46 8.11 2.29
N PRO A 78 -6.39 8.79 2.99
CA PRO A 78 -6.05 10.00 3.74
C PRO A 78 -5.06 9.73 4.88
N LEU A 79 -4.28 10.76 5.23
CA LEU A 79 -3.39 10.76 6.39
C LEU A 79 -4.13 11.04 7.70
N ASP A 80 -5.42 11.43 7.63
CA ASP A 80 -6.23 11.73 8.79
C ASP A 80 -6.34 10.52 9.74
N GLY A 81 -6.06 10.77 11.02
CA GLY A 81 -6.12 9.76 12.07
C GLY A 81 -4.84 8.91 12.19
N TYR A 82 -3.71 9.36 11.65
CA TYR A 82 -2.39 8.80 11.90
C TYR A 82 -1.46 9.89 12.47
N GLU A 83 -0.55 9.52 13.35
CA GLU A 83 0.49 10.36 13.93
C GLU A 83 1.86 9.72 13.68
N PHE A 84 2.59 10.26 12.69
CA PHE A 84 3.92 9.79 12.29
C PHE A 84 4.77 10.98 11.85
N TYR A 85 6.09 10.78 11.73
CA TYR A 85 7.03 11.81 11.28
C TYR A 85 7.35 11.71 9.79
N PHE A 86 7.51 10.49 9.28
CA PHE A 86 7.79 10.25 7.87
C PHE A 86 7.21 8.92 7.40
N SER A 87 6.78 8.92 6.13
CA SER A 87 6.41 7.73 5.39
C SER A 87 6.76 7.93 3.92
N SER A 88 7.56 7.03 3.37
CA SER A 88 7.82 6.92 1.94
C SER A 88 6.55 6.59 1.14
N ALA A 89 5.51 6.04 1.80
CA ALA A 89 4.22 5.77 1.22
C ALA A 89 3.32 7.02 1.11
N GLU A 90 3.71 8.16 1.69
CA GLU A 90 3.03 9.43 1.51
C GLU A 90 3.43 10.09 0.17
N LYS A 91 2.43 10.46 -0.63
CA LYS A 91 2.56 11.22 -1.88
C LYS A 91 1.41 12.21 -1.96
N ASP A 92 1.73 13.49 -2.22
CA ASP A 92 0.74 14.56 -2.40
C ASP A 92 -0.30 14.65 -1.26
N GLY A 93 0.15 14.46 -0.01
CA GLY A 93 -0.70 14.56 1.19
C GLY A 93 -1.64 13.37 1.42
N LYS A 94 -1.37 12.22 0.79
CA LYS A 94 -2.11 10.96 0.99
C LYS A 94 -1.16 9.78 1.00
N PHE A 95 -1.56 8.69 1.64
CA PHE A 95 -0.91 7.41 1.38
C PHE A 95 -1.27 6.92 -0.02
N VAL A 96 -0.30 6.30 -0.71
CA VAL A 96 -0.48 5.67 -2.03
C VAL A 96 -1.43 4.45 -2.00
N GLY A 97 -1.81 3.99 -0.82
CA GLY A 97 -2.70 2.88 -0.56
C GLY A 97 -3.19 2.88 0.89
N LEU A 98 -3.91 1.84 1.30
CA LEU A 98 -4.43 1.74 2.67
C LEU A 98 -3.31 1.44 3.67
N ALA A 99 -3.08 2.34 4.62
CA ALA A 99 -2.21 2.09 5.78
C ALA A 99 -3.02 1.48 6.94
N ILE A 100 -2.54 0.38 7.51
CA ILE A 100 -3.11 -0.26 8.70
C ILE A 100 -2.04 -0.33 9.79
N ASP A 101 -2.47 -0.06 11.01
CA ASP A 101 -1.66 -0.12 12.22
C ASP A 101 -2.46 -0.88 13.27
N ASP A 102 -2.25 -2.20 13.31
CA ASP A 102 -2.96 -3.09 14.23
C ASP A 102 -2.31 -3.11 15.63
N ASP A 103 -1.08 -2.60 15.73
CA ASP A 103 -0.33 -2.51 16.99
C ASP A 103 -0.83 -1.36 17.86
N THR A 104 -1.18 -0.23 17.25
CA THR A 104 -1.55 1.00 17.97
C THR A 104 -2.98 1.47 17.70
N GLN A 105 -3.60 1.04 16.60
CA GLN A 105 -4.96 1.40 16.20
C GLN A 105 -5.83 0.20 15.76
N PRO A 106 -5.82 -0.94 16.48
CA PRO A 106 -6.53 -2.17 16.06
C PRO A 106 -8.04 -1.97 15.85
N ASP A 107 -8.66 -1.15 16.71
CA ASP A 107 -10.10 -0.88 16.65
C ASP A 107 -10.53 -0.14 15.36
N LEU A 108 -9.58 0.44 14.63
CA LEU A 108 -9.85 1.14 13.36
C LEU A 108 -9.69 0.24 12.13
N THR A 109 -9.06 -0.92 12.26
CA THR A 109 -8.69 -1.80 11.13
C THR A 109 -9.92 -2.23 10.32
N GLU A 110 -10.95 -2.76 10.99
CA GLU A 110 -12.14 -3.28 10.30
C GLU A 110 -12.87 -2.20 9.50
N ASP A 111 -13.06 -1.01 10.11
CA ASP A 111 -13.75 0.10 9.48
C ASP A 111 -12.95 0.71 8.33
N ARG A 112 -11.62 0.81 8.46
CA ARG A 112 -10.73 1.29 7.40
C ARG A 112 -10.77 0.35 6.19
N VAL A 113 -10.65 -0.97 6.43
CA VAL A 113 -10.73 -1.99 5.37
C VAL A 113 -12.08 -1.94 4.65
N LYS A 114 -13.20 -1.86 5.38
CA LYS A 114 -14.54 -1.76 4.77
C LYS A 114 -14.68 -0.52 3.89
N LYS A 115 -14.27 0.65 4.39
CA LYS A 115 -14.34 1.92 3.64
C LYS A 115 -13.48 1.87 2.39
N TRP A 116 -12.26 1.36 2.51
CA TRP A 116 -11.34 1.22 1.39
C TRP A 116 -11.85 0.22 0.34
N ALA A 117 -12.39 -0.92 0.75
CA ALA A 117 -12.98 -1.89 -0.17
C ALA A 117 -14.16 -1.30 -0.97
N VAL A 118 -14.99 -0.45 -0.36
CA VAL A 118 -16.07 0.26 -1.06
C VAL A 118 -15.51 1.26 -2.09
N MET A 119 -14.43 1.95 -1.76
CA MET A 119 -13.72 2.84 -2.69
C MET A 119 -13.17 2.04 -3.89
N LEU A 120 -12.45 0.96 -3.62
CA LEU A 120 -11.85 0.11 -4.66
C LEU A 120 -12.87 -0.51 -5.61
N LYS A 121 -14.06 -0.92 -5.13
CA LYS A 121 -15.13 -1.41 -6.01
C LYS A 121 -15.48 -0.41 -7.11
N LYS A 122 -15.53 0.88 -6.78
CA LYS A 122 -15.80 1.96 -7.75
C LYS A 122 -14.62 2.16 -8.69
N GLU A 123 -13.40 2.21 -8.15
CA GLU A 123 -12.19 2.45 -8.93
C GLU A 123 -11.85 1.29 -9.86
N PHE A 124 -12.07 0.05 -9.44
CA PHE A 124 -12.00 -1.14 -10.30
C PHE A 124 -13.20 -1.29 -11.24
N SER A 125 -14.21 -0.42 -11.12
CA SER A 125 -15.42 -0.45 -11.97
C SER A 125 -16.12 -1.81 -11.95
N LEU A 126 -16.08 -2.48 -10.79
CA LEU A 126 -16.73 -3.77 -10.58
C LEU A 126 -18.24 -3.52 -10.47
N LYS A 127 -19.02 -4.26 -11.27
CA LYS A 127 -20.49 -4.21 -11.27
C LYS A 127 -21.08 -4.96 -10.10
#